data_AF-A0A258BRW5-F1
#
_entry.id   AF-A0A258BRW5-F1
#
_cell.length_a   1.000
_cell.length_b   1.000
_cell.length_c   1.000
_cell.angle_alpha   90.00
_cell.angle_beta   90.00
_cell.angle_gamma   90.00
#
_symmetry.space_group_name_H-M   'P 1'
#
loop_
_entity.id
_entity.type
_entity.pdbx_description
1 polymer ?
#
loop_
_entity_poly.entity_id
_entity_poly.type
_entity_poly.pdbx_seq_one_letter_code
_entity_poly.pdbx_strand_id
1 'polypeptide(L)'
;MTITSLPGRERSDALEGGVIAHYITRPDDPHLLRFYSAYNAAFILPDEKEDLEGFRACLALNQGDAYDRLSALYGPYREMAILLTEGANGPVLGAANFIAFAGDGTDPTVSLSYIFVDANQRRRGLFGLLMHLVREEAREAFAWPEGDIPTPLIFVEINNPVKMSP
;
A
#
# COMPACT_ATOMS: atom_id res chain seq x y z
N MET A 1 11.02 17.03 17.44
CA MET A 1 10.54 17.63 16.18
C MET A 1 9.39 16.75 15.71
N THR A 2 8.20 17.29 15.49
CA THR A 2 7.00 16.47 15.27
C THR A 2 6.96 16.01 13.81
N ILE A 3 7.12 14.71 13.57
CA ILE A 3 6.87 14.10 12.26
C ILE A 3 5.35 14.10 12.04
N THR A 4 4.89 14.42 10.84
CA THR A 4 3.46 14.40 10.47
C THR A 4 3.29 13.65 9.16
N SER A 5 2.20 12.89 9.01
CA SER A 5 1.87 12.30 7.71
C SER A 5 1.39 13.36 6.72
N LEU A 6 1.75 13.19 5.45
CA LEU A 6 1.32 14.07 4.36
C LEU A 6 -0.03 13.59 3.81
N PRO A 7 -1.01 14.48 3.61
CA PRO A 7 -2.37 14.09 3.24
C PRO A 7 -2.42 13.23 1.97
N GLY A 8 -3.37 12.31 1.92
CA GLY A 8 -3.61 11.49 0.74
C GLY A 8 -3.97 12.34 -0.49
N ARG A 9 -3.40 11.98 -1.64
CA ARG A 9 -3.71 12.59 -2.94
C ARG A 9 -3.99 11.51 -3.96
N GLU A 10 -4.90 11.80 -4.90
CA GLU A 10 -5.00 10.99 -6.11
C GLU A 10 -3.71 11.17 -6.91
N ARG A 11 -3.01 10.07 -7.18
CA ARG A 11 -1.75 10.08 -7.91
C ARG A 11 -1.66 8.85 -8.80
N SER A 12 -1.13 9.04 -10.00
CA SER A 12 -0.72 7.95 -10.86
C SER A 12 0.56 8.32 -11.59
N ASP A 13 1.52 7.41 -11.60
CA ASP A 13 2.82 7.63 -12.24
C ASP A 13 2.96 6.67 -13.41
N ALA A 14 3.31 7.21 -14.58
CA ALA A 14 3.70 6.41 -15.73
C ALA A 14 5.13 5.91 -15.51
N LEU A 15 5.31 4.60 -15.57
CA LEU A 15 6.58 3.90 -15.40
C LEU A 15 7.05 3.36 -16.76
N GLU A 16 8.30 2.89 -16.80
CA GLU A 16 8.85 2.27 -18.01
C GLU A 16 8.02 1.05 -18.46
N GLY A 17 8.06 0.78 -19.77
CA GLY A 17 7.39 -0.39 -20.35
C GLY A 17 5.86 -0.30 -20.39
N GLY A 18 5.30 0.92 -20.29
CA GLY A 18 3.86 1.15 -20.37
C GLY A 18 3.09 0.79 -19.09
N VAL A 19 3.80 0.60 -17.97
CA VAL A 19 3.17 0.34 -16.67
C VAL A 19 2.71 1.67 -16.06
N ILE A 20 1.56 1.68 -15.41
CA ILE A 20 1.11 2.79 -14.57
C ILE A 20 0.93 2.30 -13.14
N ALA A 21 1.49 3.05 -12.19
CA ALA A 21 1.22 2.85 -10.76
C ALA A 21 0.17 3.84 -10.29
N HIS A 22 -0.94 3.34 -9.74
CA HIS A 22 -1.97 4.15 -9.10
C HIS A 22 -1.82 4.04 -7.58
N TYR A 23 -1.78 5.17 -6.88
CA TYR A 23 -1.60 5.22 -5.43
C TYR A 23 -2.92 5.59 -4.76
N ILE A 24 -3.41 4.68 -3.94
CA ILE A 24 -4.72 4.74 -3.30
C ILE A 24 -4.50 5.02 -1.83
N THR A 25 -4.97 6.18 -1.38
CA THR A 25 -4.83 6.64 0.03
C THR A 25 -6.17 7.08 0.64
N ARG A 26 -7.25 6.98 -0.14
CA ARG A 26 -8.58 7.45 0.23
C ARG A 26 -9.65 6.38 -0.04
N PRO A 27 -10.73 6.35 0.76
CA PRO A 27 -11.81 5.37 0.59
C PRO A 27 -12.64 5.60 -0.69
N ASP A 28 -12.60 6.81 -1.27
CA ASP A 28 -13.32 7.19 -2.47
C ASP A 28 -12.46 7.16 -3.74
N ASP A 29 -11.22 6.65 -3.66
CA ASP A 29 -10.32 6.60 -4.81
C ASP A 29 -10.91 5.77 -5.97
N PRO A 30 -10.89 6.30 -7.22
CA PRO A 30 -11.49 5.62 -8.37
C PRO A 30 -10.83 4.27 -8.70
N HIS A 31 -9.59 4.03 -8.27
CA HIS A 31 -8.86 2.78 -8.51
C HIS A 31 -9.13 1.71 -7.45
N LEU A 32 -9.77 2.05 -6.33
CA LEU A 32 -9.98 1.11 -5.21
C LEU A 32 -10.80 -0.11 -5.63
N LEU A 33 -11.85 0.06 -6.43
CA LEU A 33 -12.67 -1.08 -6.88
C LEU A 33 -11.87 -2.04 -7.78
N ARG A 34 -10.99 -1.51 -8.63
CA ARG A 34 -10.11 -2.32 -9.50
C ARG A 34 -9.06 -3.05 -8.68
N PHE A 35 -8.47 -2.37 -7.69
CA PHE A 35 -7.59 -2.99 -6.70
C PHE A 35 -8.29 -4.15 -5.99
N TYR A 36 -9.46 -3.91 -5.40
CA TYR A 36 -10.21 -4.92 -4.66
C TYR A 36 -10.59 -6.11 -5.54
N SER A 37 -11.03 -5.88 -6.77
CA SER A 37 -11.38 -6.97 -7.69
C SER A 37 -10.19 -7.88 -7.98
N ALA A 38 -9.00 -7.30 -8.17
CA ALA A 38 -7.77 -8.06 -8.39
C ALA A 38 -7.29 -8.77 -7.12
N TYR A 39 -7.34 -8.10 -5.97
CA TYR A 39 -7.07 -8.69 -4.65
C TYR A 39 -7.98 -9.90 -4.38
N ASN A 40 -9.28 -9.73 -4.58
CA ASN A 40 -10.27 -10.76 -4.34
C ASN A 40 -10.09 -12.00 -5.24
N ALA A 41 -9.51 -11.81 -6.43
CA ALA A 41 -9.14 -12.91 -7.32
C ALA A 41 -7.79 -13.56 -6.94
N ALA A 42 -6.84 -12.79 -6.42
CA ALA A 42 -5.50 -13.27 -6.06
C ALA A 42 -5.48 -14.07 -4.74
N PHE A 43 -6.31 -13.67 -3.76
CA PHE A 43 -6.42 -14.33 -2.46
C PHE A 43 -7.72 -15.13 -2.39
N ILE A 44 -7.62 -16.44 -2.16
CA ILE A 44 -8.76 -17.37 -2.27
C ILE A 44 -9.27 -17.88 -0.91
N LEU A 45 -8.52 -17.70 0.17
CA LEU A 45 -8.87 -18.17 1.52
C LEU A 45 -9.89 -17.19 2.15
N PRO A 46 -11.18 -17.56 2.28
CA PRO A 46 -12.23 -16.60 2.66
C PRO A 46 -12.02 -15.96 4.04
N ASP A 47 -11.51 -16.73 5.00
CA ASP A 47 -11.31 -16.28 6.39
C ASP A 47 -10.10 -15.35 6.56
N GLU A 48 -9.30 -15.16 5.51
CA GLU A 48 -8.09 -14.34 5.51
C GLU A 48 -8.23 -13.11 4.58
N LYS A 49 -9.46 -12.79 4.19
CA LYS A 49 -9.76 -11.71 3.24
C LYS A 49 -10.45 -10.53 3.88
N GLU A 50 -9.99 -9.36 3.49
CA GLU A 50 -10.68 -8.09 3.73
C GLU A 50 -11.74 -7.86 2.64
N ASP A 51 -12.91 -7.37 3.02
CA ASP A 51 -13.94 -6.98 2.05
C ASP A 51 -13.71 -5.55 1.56
N LEU A 52 -14.47 -5.12 0.54
CA LEU A 52 -14.32 -3.77 -0.01
C LEU A 52 -14.62 -2.67 1.02
N GLU A 53 -15.59 -2.90 1.91
CA GLU A 53 -15.95 -1.93 2.96
C GLU A 53 -14.88 -1.87 4.05
N GLY A 54 -14.22 -2.99 4.34
CA GLY A 54 -13.06 -3.05 5.20
C GLY A 54 -11.88 -2.23 4.67
N PHE A 55 -11.54 -2.38 3.38
CA PHE A 55 -10.54 -1.49 2.75
C PHE A 55 -10.93 -0.02 2.82
N ARG A 56 -12.20 0.31 2.58
CA ARG A 56 -12.70 1.70 2.73
C ARG A 56 -12.55 2.18 4.18
N ALA A 57 -12.91 1.35 5.15
CA ALA A 57 -12.80 1.69 6.56
C ALA A 57 -11.34 1.95 6.96
N CYS A 58 -10.41 1.09 6.55
CA CYS A 58 -8.97 1.27 6.80
C CYS A 58 -8.43 2.55 6.14
N LEU A 59 -8.74 2.79 4.86
CA LEU A 59 -8.30 4.00 4.15
C LEU A 59 -8.93 5.28 4.75
N ALA A 60 -10.14 5.20 5.29
CA ALA A 60 -10.77 6.34 5.97
C ALA A 60 -10.03 6.75 7.25
N LEU A 61 -9.25 5.85 7.86
CA LEU A 61 -8.40 6.17 9.02
C LEU A 61 -7.22 7.09 8.69
N ASN A 62 -7.00 7.44 7.43
CA ASN A 62 -5.97 8.40 7.03
C ASN A 62 -6.31 9.86 7.33
N GLN A 63 -7.52 10.17 7.75
CA GLN A 63 -7.99 11.55 7.92
C GLN A 63 -9.03 11.71 9.05
N GLY A 64 -9.26 12.96 9.44
CA GLY A 64 -10.27 13.36 10.42
C GLY A 64 -9.96 12.93 11.85
N ASP A 65 -10.98 13.01 12.71
CA ASP A 65 -10.85 12.77 14.16
C ASP A 65 -10.26 11.40 14.51
N ALA A 66 -10.54 10.38 13.69
CA ALA A 66 -9.99 9.05 13.88
C ALA A 66 -8.47 9.05 13.70
N TYR A 67 -7.98 9.70 12.64
CA TYR A 67 -6.55 9.88 12.40
C TYR A 67 -5.89 10.68 13.52
N ASP A 68 -6.47 11.82 13.91
CA ASP A 68 -5.89 12.68 14.95
C ASP A 68 -5.77 11.93 16.27
N ARG A 69 -6.81 11.17 16.65
CA ARG A 69 -6.81 10.35 17.86
C ARG A 69 -5.78 9.22 17.80
N LEU A 70 -5.74 8.45 16.70
CA LEU A 70 -4.84 7.30 16.58
C LEU A 70 -3.38 7.73 16.46
N SER A 71 -3.10 8.78 15.69
CA SER A 71 -1.75 9.31 15.53
C SER A 71 -1.20 9.91 16.83
N ALA A 72 -2.05 10.49 17.69
CA ALA A 72 -1.65 10.94 19.02
C ALA A 72 -1.27 9.79 19.97
N LEU A 73 -1.83 8.59 19.78
CA LEU A 73 -1.57 7.42 20.62
C LEU A 73 -0.40 6.57 20.13
N TYR A 74 -0.29 6.39 18.81
CA TYR A 74 0.62 5.42 18.20
C TYR A 74 1.67 6.05 17.28
N GLY A 75 1.65 7.37 17.13
CA GLY A 75 2.49 8.11 16.20
C GLY A 75 1.89 8.19 14.78
N PRO A 76 2.48 9.02 13.90
CA PRO A 76 1.99 9.22 12.54
C PRO A 76 2.04 7.92 11.73
N TYR A 77 0.97 7.66 10.99
CA TYR A 77 0.86 6.52 10.08
C TYR A 77 0.16 6.92 8.77
N ARG A 78 0.22 6.03 7.78
CA ARG A 78 -0.52 6.18 6.52
C ARG A 78 -0.84 4.79 5.94
N GLU A 79 -2.14 4.50 5.81
CA GLU A 79 -2.67 3.32 5.12
C GLU A 79 -2.66 3.56 3.60
N MET A 80 -2.18 2.60 2.81
CA MET A 80 -1.97 2.79 1.38
C MET A 80 -2.22 1.51 0.58
N ALA A 81 -2.64 1.67 -0.66
CA ALA A 81 -2.59 0.61 -1.66
C ALA A 81 -1.96 1.13 -2.96
N ILE A 82 -1.25 0.25 -3.66
CA ILE A 82 -0.66 0.51 -4.97
C ILE A 82 -1.25 -0.48 -5.96
N LEU A 83 -1.80 0.00 -7.06
CA LEU A 83 -2.30 -0.81 -8.16
C LEU A 83 -1.43 -0.59 -9.40
N LEU A 84 -0.85 -1.65 -9.94
CA LEU A 84 -0.16 -1.62 -11.23
C LEU A 84 -1.10 -2.02 -12.36
N THR A 85 -1.08 -1.26 -13.45
CA THR A 85 -1.85 -1.50 -14.67
C THR A 85 -0.96 -1.36 -15.91
N GLU A 86 -1.35 -2.00 -17.01
CA GLU A 86 -0.76 -1.71 -18.33
C GLU A 86 -1.53 -0.57 -18.98
N GLY A 87 -0.94 0.63 -19.03
CA GLY A 87 -1.65 1.87 -19.35
C GLY A 87 -2.79 2.17 -18.36
N ALA A 88 -3.42 3.34 -18.48
CA ALA A 88 -4.36 3.82 -17.45
C ALA A 88 -5.57 2.89 -17.23
N ASN A 89 -6.03 2.24 -18.30
CA ASN A 89 -7.26 1.44 -18.32
C ASN A 89 -7.03 -0.02 -18.73
N GLY A 90 -5.78 -0.47 -18.88
CA GLY A 90 -5.52 -1.84 -19.29
C GLY A 90 -5.55 -2.84 -18.13
N PRO A 91 -5.07 -4.08 -18.37
CA PRO A 91 -5.12 -5.14 -17.37
C PRO A 91 -4.34 -4.79 -16.10
N VAL A 92 -4.81 -5.30 -14.97
CA VAL A 92 -4.08 -5.22 -13.70
C VAL A 92 -2.87 -6.16 -13.76
N LEU A 93 -1.71 -5.64 -13.38
CA LEU A 93 -0.44 -6.36 -13.40
C LEU A 93 -0.06 -6.91 -12.02
N GLY A 94 -0.49 -6.24 -10.97
CA GLY A 94 -0.21 -6.59 -9.58
C GLY A 94 -0.62 -5.46 -8.66
N ALA A 95 -0.56 -5.70 -7.35
CA ALA A 95 -0.87 -4.68 -6.36
C ALA A 95 -0.21 -4.97 -5.02
N ALA A 96 -0.21 -3.95 -4.16
CA ALA A 96 0.21 -4.04 -2.76
C ALA A 96 -0.74 -3.23 -1.87
N ASN A 97 -0.92 -3.64 -0.62
CA ASN A 97 -1.57 -2.86 0.43
C ASN A 97 -0.75 -2.96 1.71
N PHE A 98 -0.54 -1.81 2.35
CA PHE A 98 0.36 -1.67 3.48
C PHE A 98 0.03 -0.42 4.29
N ILE A 99 0.44 -0.46 5.55
CA ILE A 99 0.49 0.71 6.42
C ILE A 99 1.95 1.07 6.69
N ALA A 100 2.27 2.35 6.50
CA ALA A 100 3.56 2.92 6.89
C ALA A 100 3.41 3.64 8.24
N PHE A 101 4.43 3.55 9.07
CA PHE A 101 4.57 4.28 10.33
C PHE A 101 5.86 5.07 10.31
N ALA A 102 5.82 6.32 10.78
CA ALA A 102 6.99 7.19 10.79
C ALA A 102 8.11 6.70 11.73
N GLY A 103 7.76 5.94 12.77
CA GLY A 103 8.66 5.66 13.89
C GLY A 103 8.83 6.87 14.83
N ASP A 104 9.34 6.63 16.04
CA ASP A 104 9.60 7.66 17.06
C ASP A 104 11.08 8.07 17.03
N GLY A 105 11.49 8.71 15.93
CA GLY A 105 12.91 9.05 15.70
C GLY A 105 13.77 7.89 15.18
N THR A 106 13.13 6.82 14.72
CA THR A 106 13.76 5.65 14.07
C THR A 106 13.41 5.60 12.58
N ASP A 107 13.96 4.62 11.86
CA ASP A 107 13.53 4.35 10.48
C ASP A 107 12.01 4.06 10.44
N PRO A 108 11.30 4.48 9.37
CA PRO A 108 9.91 4.14 9.16
C PRO A 108 9.75 2.64 9.06
N THR A 109 8.64 2.13 9.57
CA THR A 109 8.29 0.72 9.44
C THR A 109 7.09 0.58 8.52
N VAL A 110 7.08 -0.49 7.74
CA VAL A 110 5.98 -0.85 6.85
C VAL A 110 5.46 -2.20 7.27
N SER A 111 4.16 -2.28 7.56
CA SER A 111 3.45 -3.55 7.62
C SER A 111 2.80 -3.78 6.25
N LEU A 112 3.40 -4.67 5.45
CA LEU A 112 2.91 -5.06 4.14
C LEU A 112 1.93 -6.22 4.29
N SER A 113 0.64 -5.88 4.35
CA SER A 113 -0.47 -6.81 4.54
C SER A 113 -0.64 -7.71 3.30
N TYR A 114 -0.61 -7.11 2.11
CA TYR A 114 -0.83 -7.85 0.87
C TYR A 114 0.12 -7.40 -0.23
N ILE A 115 0.62 -8.35 -1.01
CA ILE A 115 1.34 -8.10 -2.25
C ILE A 115 1.14 -9.25 -3.22
N PHE A 116 0.82 -8.95 -4.47
CA PHE A 116 0.65 -9.96 -5.51
C PHE A 116 0.99 -9.44 -6.91
N VAL A 117 1.32 -10.38 -7.79
CA VAL A 117 1.48 -10.16 -9.23
C VAL A 117 0.54 -11.12 -9.93
N ASP A 118 -0.22 -10.61 -10.92
CA ASP A 118 -1.10 -11.44 -11.75
C ASP A 118 -0.31 -12.62 -12.33
N ALA A 119 -0.90 -13.81 -12.28
CA ALA A 119 -0.20 -15.04 -12.63
C ALA A 119 0.35 -15.02 -14.07
N ASN A 120 -0.36 -14.39 -15.00
CA ASN A 120 0.04 -14.28 -16.40
C ASN A 120 1.11 -13.21 -16.64
N GLN A 121 1.37 -12.36 -15.64
CA GLN A 121 2.32 -11.24 -15.68
C GLN A 121 3.61 -11.53 -14.90
N ARG A 122 3.73 -12.71 -14.28
CA ARG A 122 4.93 -13.12 -13.53
C ARG A 122 6.16 -13.21 -14.43
N ARG A 123 7.35 -13.17 -13.79
CA ARG A 123 8.68 -13.17 -14.45
C ARG A 123 9.01 -11.90 -15.26
N ARG A 124 8.23 -10.82 -15.07
CA ARG A 124 8.47 -9.49 -15.65
C ARG A 124 9.17 -8.51 -14.69
N GLY A 125 9.62 -8.96 -13.52
CA GLY A 125 10.23 -8.09 -12.49
C GLY A 125 9.24 -7.24 -11.68
N LEU A 126 7.93 -7.38 -11.91
CA LEU A 126 6.88 -6.56 -11.28
C LEU A 126 6.83 -6.62 -9.75
N PHE A 127 7.21 -7.76 -9.14
CA PHE A 127 7.30 -7.86 -7.68
C PHE A 127 8.39 -6.94 -7.13
N GLY A 128 9.58 -6.94 -7.76
CA GLY A 128 10.67 -6.04 -7.38
C GLY A 128 10.29 -4.57 -7.56
N LEU A 129 9.53 -4.26 -8.61
CA LEU A 129 8.96 -2.93 -8.83
C LEU A 129 7.99 -2.54 -7.71
N LEU A 130 7.01 -3.39 -7.37
CA LEU A 130 6.08 -3.13 -6.26
C LEU A 130 6.82 -2.89 -4.94
N MET A 131 7.80 -3.71 -4.60
CA MET A 131 8.61 -3.54 -3.39
C MET A 131 9.40 -2.21 -3.39
N HIS A 132 9.88 -1.78 -4.56
CA HIS A 132 10.51 -0.47 -4.70
C HIS A 132 9.50 0.66 -4.45
N LEU A 133 8.32 0.61 -5.08
CA LEU A 133 7.28 1.62 -4.91
C LEU A 133 6.75 1.68 -3.47
N VAL A 134 6.53 0.53 -2.81
CA VAL A 134 6.16 0.48 -1.39
C VAL A 134 7.19 1.21 -0.53
N ARG A 135 8.49 1.01 -0.80
CA ARG A 135 9.56 1.69 -0.06
C ARG A 135 9.51 3.19 -0.28
N GLU A 136 9.39 3.64 -1.52
CA GLU A 136 9.39 5.07 -1.83
C GLU A 136 8.14 5.77 -1.27
N GLU A 137 6.96 5.16 -1.40
CA GLU A 137 5.73 5.73 -0.85
C GLU A 137 5.74 5.77 0.68
N ALA A 138 6.32 4.77 1.35
CA ALA A 138 6.51 4.83 2.81
C ALA A 138 7.44 5.97 3.24
N ARG A 139 8.44 6.32 2.42
CA ARG A 139 9.33 7.48 2.67
C ARG A 139 8.59 8.79 2.43
N GLU A 140 7.85 8.89 1.33
CA GLU A 140 7.11 10.09 0.95
C GLU A 140 5.86 10.34 1.82
N ALA A 141 5.39 9.34 2.57
CA ALA A 141 4.22 9.47 3.43
C ALA A 141 4.39 10.47 4.60
N PHE A 142 5.61 10.87 4.93
CA PHE A 142 5.90 11.68 6.12
C PHE A 142 6.82 12.88 5.82
N ALA A 143 6.60 13.95 6.58
CA ALA A 143 7.54 15.07 6.62
C ALA A 143 8.67 14.77 7.61
N TRP A 144 9.86 14.48 7.09
CA TRP A 144 11.05 14.18 7.88
C TRP A 144 11.80 15.47 8.26
N PRO A 145 12.47 15.51 9.43
CA PRO A 145 13.45 16.56 9.76
C PRO A 145 14.52 16.69 8.67
N GLU A 146 15.14 17.88 8.53
CA GLU A 146 16.27 18.07 7.61
C GLU A 146 17.39 17.06 7.90
N GLY A 147 17.80 16.30 6.87
CA GLY A 147 18.77 15.21 7.00
C GLY A 147 18.49 14.07 6.01
N ASP A 148 19.11 12.92 6.24
CA ASP A 148 18.92 11.73 5.41
C ASP A 148 17.51 11.17 5.62
N ILE A 149 16.79 10.95 4.51
CA ILE A 149 15.49 10.27 4.54
C ILE A 149 15.76 8.79 4.86
N PRO A 150 15.24 8.29 6.00
CA PRO A 150 15.54 6.94 6.48
C PRO A 150 15.06 5.84 5.53
N THR A 151 15.67 4.65 5.64
CA THR A 151 15.31 3.50 4.81
C THR A 151 14.23 2.67 5.51
N PRO A 152 13.03 2.51 4.93
CA PRO A 152 11.98 1.76 5.60
C PRO A 152 12.33 0.30 5.88
N LEU A 153 12.02 -0.15 7.10
CA LEU A 153 12.00 -1.56 7.47
C LEU A 153 10.64 -2.16 7.08
N ILE A 154 10.66 -3.16 6.20
CA ILE A 154 9.43 -3.75 5.66
C ILE A 154 9.21 -5.13 6.29
N PHE A 155 8.09 -5.28 6.99
CA PHE A 155 7.58 -6.54 7.51
C PHE A 155 6.48 -7.04 6.57
N VAL A 156 6.58 -8.29 6.14
CA VAL A 156 5.64 -8.89 5.17
C VAL A 156 4.78 -9.91 5.90
N GLU A 157 3.46 -9.73 5.82
CA GLU A 157 2.52 -10.75 6.25
C GLU A 157 2.52 -11.91 5.25
N ILE A 158 2.61 -13.14 5.77
CA ILE A 158 2.61 -14.36 4.95
C ILE A 158 1.49 -15.25 5.47
N ASN A 159 0.51 -15.51 4.61
CA ASN A 159 -0.55 -16.49 4.88
C ASN A 159 0.06 -17.85 5.22
N ASN A 160 -0.62 -18.64 6.03
CA ASN A 160 -0.08 -19.92 6.48
C ASN A 160 0.23 -20.83 5.28
N PRO A 161 1.51 -21.12 4.99
CA PRO A 161 1.90 -21.82 3.76
C PRO A 161 1.36 -23.25 3.72
N VAL A 162 1.05 -23.85 4.87
CA VAL A 162 0.47 -25.21 4.97
C VAL A 162 -1.01 -25.23 4.59
N LYS A 163 -1.72 -24.10 4.69
CA LYS A 163 -3.12 -23.96 4.26
C LYS A 163 -3.28 -23.51 2.81
N MET A 164 -2.18 -23.09 2.18
CA MET A 164 -2.16 -22.59 0.81
C MET A 164 -1.91 -23.68 -0.25
N SER A 165 -1.70 -24.94 0.16
CA SER A 165 -1.68 -26.06 -0.78
C SER A 165 -3.10 -26.40 -1.25
N PRO A 166 -3.29 -26.68 -2.55
CA PRO A 166 -4.61 -26.99 -3.12
C PRO A 166 -5.30 -28.18 -2.48
#